data_AF-A0A402AEP1-F1
#
_entry.id   AF-A0A402AEP1-F1
#
_cell.length_a   1.000
_cell.length_b   1.000
_cell.length_c   1.000
_cell.angle_alpha   90.00
_cell.angle_beta   90.00
_cell.angle_gamma   90.00
#
_symmetry.space_group_name_H-M   'P 1'
#
loop_
_entity.id
_entity.type
_entity.pdbx_description
1 polymer ?
#
loop_
_entity_poly.entity_id
_entity_poly.type
_entity_poly.pdbx_seq_one_letter_code
_entity_poly.pdbx_strand_id
1 'polypeptide(L)'
;MDTLNGPQSNHPDPASSQYVPAFNHHINETEFTYAITRANHHKVELAVLHGDATHPPRFSIAVYSPHDEQLQQITLSQQETTCLQTLLNQPEVQEILRETH
;
A
#
# COMPACT_ATOMS: atom_id res chain seq x y z
N MET A 1 16.92 -4.51 -54.81
CA MET A 1 15.78 -5.21 -54.18
C MET A 1 16.01 -4.99 -52.71
N ASP A 2 15.35 -3.99 -52.14
CA ASP A 2 15.61 -3.54 -50.78
C ASP A 2 14.26 -3.32 -50.11
N THR A 3 13.86 -4.30 -49.31
CA THR A 3 12.60 -4.34 -48.56
C THR A 3 12.58 -3.28 -47.46
N LEU A 4 11.76 -2.24 -47.66
CA LEU A 4 11.31 -1.31 -46.63
C LEU A 4 10.36 -2.04 -45.66
N ASN A 5 10.91 -2.65 -44.61
CA ASN A 5 10.13 -3.01 -43.42
C ASN A 5 10.24 -1.87 -42.40
N GLY A 6 9.32 -0.90 -42.49
CA GLY A 6 9.10 0.03 -41.39
C GLY A 6 8.51 -0.72 -40.19
N PRO A 7 8.96 -0.49 -38.95
CA PRO A 7 8.41 -1.15 -37.79
C PRO A 7 6.93 -0.76 -37.62
N GLN A 8 6.06 -1.78 -37.56
CA GLN A 8 4.66 -1.65 -37.22
C GLN A 8 4.50 -0.95 -35.87
N SER A 9 3.77 0.16 -35.85
CA SER A 9 3.29 0.81 -34.62
C SER A 9 2.32 -0.13 -33.90
N ASN A 10 2.82 -0.88 -32.92
CA ASN A 10 1.97 -1.47 -31.89
C ASN A 10 1.44 -0.31 -31.04
N HIS A 11 0.26 0.19 -31.39
CA HIS A 11 -0.53 1.04 -30.53
C HIS A 11 -1.17 0.11 -29.48
N PRO A 12 -0.78 0.14 -28.20
CA PRO A 12 -1.56 -0.56 -27.20
C PRO A 12 -2.90 0.15 -27.04
N ASP A 13 -3.94 -0.67 -27.03
CA ASP A 13 -5.35 -0.31 -26.85
C ASP A 13 -5.57 0.44 -25.51
N PRO A 14 -6.32 1.56 -25.47
CA PRO A 14 -6.58 2.32 -24.25
C PRO A 14 -7.60 1.67 -23.30
N ALA A 15 -8.21 0.53 -23.65
CA ALA A 15 -9.24 -0.12 -22.85
C ALA A 15 -8.67 -1.19 -21.91
N SER A 16 -7.68 -0.83 -21.10
CA SER A 16 -7.33 -1.55 -19.87
C SER A 16 -6.58 -0.61 -18.91
N SER A 17 -7.20 0.53 -18.62
CA SER A 17 -6.82 1.33 -17.46
C SER A 17 -7.28 0.58 -16.20
N GLN A 18 -6.64 -0.55 -15.90
CA GLN A 18 -6.69 -1.13 -14.57
C GLN A 18 -6.10 -0.08 -13.64
N TYR A 19 -6.89 0.30 -12.63
CA TYR A 19 -6.49 1.24 -11.60
C TYR A 19 -5.31 0.62 -10.83
N VAL A 20 -4.08 0.95 -11.24
CA VAL A 20 -2.89 0.59 -10.48
C VAL A 20 -2.73 1.69 -9.43
N PRO A 21 -2.82 1.42 -8.12
CA PRO A 21 -2.36 2.37 -7.13
C PRO A 21 -0.84 2.47 -7.24
N ALA A 22 -0.37 3.33 -8.13
CA ALA A 22 1.04 3.67 -8.26
C ALA A 22 1.39 4.67 -7.14
N PHE A 23 1.63 4.16 -5.93
CA PHE A 23 2.35 4.93 -4.91
C PHE A 23 3.85 4.68 -5.10
N ASN A 24 4.45 5.48 -5.97
CA ASN A 24 5.90 5.58 -6.10
C ASN A 24 6.47 6.28 -4.85
N HIS A 25 6.66 5.52 -3.78
CA HIS A 25 7.70 5.75 -2.79
C HIS A 25 8.20 4.38 -2.36
N HIS A 26 9.24 3.89 -3.04
CA HIS A 26 9.94 2.66 -2.66
C HIS A 26 10.60 2.87 -1.30
N ILE A 27 9.87 2.54 -0.23
CA ILE A 27 10.51 1.94 0.93
C ILE A 27 10.86 0.53 0.46
N ASN A 28 12.15 0.24 0.21
CA ASN A 28 12.64 -1.06 -0.32
C ASN A 28 12.34 -2.28 0.58
N GLU A 29 11.53 -2.09 1.62
CA GLU A 29 11.20 -3.05 2.66
C GLU A 29 9.67 -3.25 2.79
N THR A 30 8.82 -2.62 1.97
CA THR A 30 7.36 -2.79 2.08
C THR A 30 6.84 -3.89 1.15
N GLU A 31 6.14 -4.87 1.73
CA GLU A 31 5.52 -5.98 1.00
C GLU A 31 4.11 -5.61 0.51
N PHE A 32 3.35 -4.90 1.34
CA PHE A 32 2.01 -4.42 1.03
C PHE A 32 1.79 -3.04 1.61
N THR A 33 1.07 -2.17 0.90
CA THR A 33 0.68 -0.84 1.39
C THR A 33 -0.81 -0.60 1.14
N TYR A 34 -1.46 0.04 2.12
CA TYR A 34 -2.82 0.55 2.00
C TYR A 34 -2.84 1.99 2.49
N ALA A 35 -3.33 2.91 1.65
CA ALA A 35 -3.34 4.33 1.97
C ALA A 35 -4.74 4.94 1.84
N ILE A 36 -5.06 5.85 2.76
CA ILE A 36 -6.26 6.68 2.70
C ILE A 36 -5.87 8.15 2.70
N THR A 37 -6.63 8.97 1.99
CA THR A 37 -6.48 10.44 2.02
C THR A 37 -7.54 11.03 2.95
N ARG A 38 -7.11 11.81 3.93
CA ARG A 38 -7.99 12.54 4.86
C ARG A 38 -8.54 13.82 4.19
N ALA A 39 -9.57 14.40 4.80
CA ALA A 39 -10.22 15.62 4.31
C ALA A 39 -9.28 16.84 4.19
N ASN A 40 -8.18 16.86 4.94
CA ASN A 40 -7.14 17.90 4.86
C ASN A 40 -6.02 17.56 3.85
N HIS A 41 -6.26 16.62 2.93
CA HIS A 41 -5.31 16.09 1.95
C HIS A 41 -4.06 15.41 2.54
N HIS A 42 -4.00 15.19 3.86
CA HIS A 42 -2.97 14.33 4.43
C HIS A 42 -3.23 12.88 4.03
N LYS A 43 -2.17 12.15 3.69
CA LYS A 43 -2.24 10.72 3.43
C LYS A 43 -1.88 9.96 4.70
N VAL A 44 -2.63 8.93 5.03
CA VAL A 44 -2.26 7.95 6.05
C VAL A 44 -2.05 6.62 5.37
N GLU A 45 -0.88 6.04 5.54
CA GLU A 45 -0.49 4.77 4.95
C GLU A 45 -0.29 3.75 6.07
N LEU A 46 -0.91 2.57 5.92
CA LEU A 46 -0.59 1.36 6.64
C LEU A 46 0.25 0.48 5.70
N ALA A 47 1.46 0.12 6.11
CA ALA A 47 2.34 -0.74 5.34
C ALA A 47 2.73 -1.99 6.13
N VAL A 48 2.91 -3.11 5.42
CA VAL A 48 3.56 -4.31 5.93
C VAL A 48 5.02 -4.22 5.54
N LEU A 49 5.90 -4.11 6.53
CA LEU A 49 7.33 -4.22 6.37
C LEU A 49 7.70 -5.70 6.29
N HIS A 50 8.47 -6.05 5.26
CA HIS A 50 8.98 -7.39 5.05
C HIS A 50 9.82 -7.83 6.24
N GLY A 51 9.62 -9.08 6.65
CA GLY A 51 10.42 -9.71 7.69
C GLY A 51 11.64 -10.42 7.10
N ASP A 52 12.70 -10.53 7.88
CA ASP A 52 13.84 -11.41 7.59
C ASP A 52 13.83 -12.64 8.52
N ALA A 53 14.87 -13.47 8.43
CA ALA A 53 14.99 -14.69 9.23
C ALA A 53 15.04 -14.45 10.75
N THR A 54 15.32 -13.22 11.18
CA THR A 54 15.47 -12.80 12.57
C THR A 54 14.42 -11.77 13.01
N HIS A 55 13.73 -11.12 12.06
CA HIS A 55 12.71 -10.12 12.31
C HIS A 55 11.44 -10.48 11.54
N PRO A 56 10.34 -10.86 12.20
CA PRO A 56 9.10 -11.14 11.48
C PRO A 56 8.54 -9.88 10.81
N PRO A 57 7.62 -10.03 9.84
CA PRO A 57 6.92 -8.91 9.25
C PRO A 57 6.25 -8.03 10.31
N ARG A 58 6.27 -6.71 10.09
CA ARG A 58 5.73 -5.72 11.03
C ARG A 58 4.86 -4.73 10.31
N PHE A 59 3.86 -4.17 10.99
CA PHE A 59 3.11 -3.06 10.43
C PHE A 59 3.79 -1.73 10.73
N SER A 60 3.75 -0.81 9.77
CA SER A 60 4.01 0.61 10.01
C SER A 60 2.78 1.43 9.63
N ILE A 61 2.57 2.52 10.35
CA ILE A 61 1.57 3.53 10.03
C ILE A 61 2.30 4.85 9.85
N ALA A 62 2.25 5.41 8.66
CA ALA A 62 2.88 6.67 8.30
C ALA A 62 1.84 7.73 7.92
N VAL A 63 2.12 8.98 8.27
CA VAL A 63 1.32 10.14 7.89
C VAL A 63 2.17 11.02 7.00
N TYR A 64 1.63 11.37 5.84
CA TYR A 64 2.27 12.25 4.87
C TYR A 64 1.47 13.54 4.71
N SER A 65 2.19 14.63 4.45
CA SER A 65 1.61 15.91 4.05
C SER A 65 0.93 15.80 2.68
N PRO A 66 0.18 16.84 2.25
CA PRO A 66 -0.37 16.90 0.89
C PRO A 66 0.70 16.92 -0.22
N HIS A 67 1.97 17.14 0.13
CA HIS A 67 3.11 17.16 -0.77
C HIS A 67 3.95 15.89 -0.68
N ASP A 68 3.37 14.80 -0.15
CA ASP A 68 4.03 13.49 0.06
C ASP A 68 5.25 13.52 0.98
N GLU A 69 5.41 14.57 1.79
CA GLU A 69 6.44 14.61 2.83
C GLU A 69 6.00 13.78 4.04
N GLN A 70 6.81 12.80 4.45
CA GLN A 70 6.53 12.02 5.65
C GLN A 70 6.65 12.90 6.90
N LEU A 71 5.52 13.09 7.58
CA LEU A 71 5.43 13.89 8.80
C LEU A 71 5.68 13.05 10.04
N GLN A 72 5.15 11.82 10.06
CA GLN A 72 5.25 10.91 11.19
C GLN A 72 5.21 9.47 10.71
N GLN A 73 5.90 8.57 11.41
CA GLN A 73 5.75 7.14 11.25
C GLN A 73 5.84 6.45 12.60
N ILE A 74 4.98 5.47 12.81
CA ILE A 74 5.12 4.48 13.88
C ILE A 74 5.30 3.11 13.25
N THR A 75 6.24 2.33 13.76
CA THR A 75 6.40 0.93 13.39
C THR A 75 6.02 0.10 14.60
N LEU A 76 5.03 -0.76 14.46
CA LEU A 76 4.58 -1.63 15.53
C LEU A 76 5.65 -2.68 15.82
N SER A 77 5.90 -2.91 17.10
CA SER A 77 6.65 -4.08 17.55
C SER A 77 5.93 -5.37 17.16
N GLN A 78 6.63 -6.49 17.29
CA GLN A 78 6.02 -7.81 17.06
C GLN A 78 4.81 -8.03 17.99
N GLN A 79 4.93 -7.67 19.28
CA GLN A 79 3.84 -7.87 20.24
C GLN A 79 2.62 -7.00 19.91
N GLU A 80 2.84 -5.74 19.52
CA GLU A 80 1.76 -4.83 19.11
C GLU A 80 1.11 -5.31 17.81
N THR A 81 1.90 -5.80 16.85
CA THR A 81 1.41 -6.39 15.60
C THR A 81 0.50 -7.58 15.89
N THR A 82 0.93 -8.52 16.73
CA THR A 82 0.12 -9.69 17.13
C THR A 82 -1.15 -9.27 17.86
N CYS A 83 -1.05 -8.28 18.75
CA CYS A 83 -2.21 -7.76 19.48
C CYS A 83 -3.23 -7.13 18.53
N LEU A 84 -2.77 -6.30 17.59
CA LEU A 84 -3.62 -5.67 16.58
C LEU A 84 -4.30 -6.71 15.69
N GLN A 85 -3.56 -7.71 15.20
CA GLN A 85 -4.14 -8.81 14.42
C GLN A 85 -5.19 -9.59 15.23
N THR A 86 -4.92 -9.86 16.50
CA THR A 86 -5.87 -10.56 17.38
C THR A 86 -7.14 -9.74 17.53
N LEU A 87 -7.02 -8.43 17.81
CA LEU A 87 -8.16 -7.52 17.95
C LEU A 87 -8.97 -7.43 16.65
N LEU A 88 -8.31 -7.24 15.52
CA LEU A 88 -8.98 -7.13 14.22
C LEU A 88 -9.71 -8.41 13.83
N ASN A 89 -9.26 -9.58 14.29
CA ASN A 89 -9.92 -10.87 14.03
C ASN A 89 -11.00 -11.23 15.06
N GLN A 90 -11.28 -10.37 16.05
CA GLN A 90 -12.38 -10.62 16.98
C GLN A 90 -13.72 -10.58 16.24
N PRO A 91 -14.66 -11.52 16.52
CA PRO A 91 -15.97 -11.57 15.86
C PRO A 91 -16.71 -10.24 15.91
N GLU A 92 -16.70 -9.58 17.06
CA GLU A 92 -17.41 -8.33 17.30
C GLU A 92 -16.84 -7.19 16.43
N VAL A 93 -15.51 -7.14 16.26
CA VAL A 93 -14.84 -6.16 15.39
C VAL A 93 -15.17 -6.44 13.93
N GLN A 94 -15.21 -7.70 13.54
CA GLN A 94 -15.57 -8.11 12.18
C GLN A 94 -17.04 -7.81 11.85
N GLU A 95 -17.95 -7.92 12.82
CA GLU A 95 -19.36 -7.52 12.67
C GLU A 95 -19.47 -6.01 12.41
N ILE A 96 -18.80 -5.17 13.20
CA ILE A 96 -18.76 -3.72 13.00
C ILE A 96 -18.22 -3.37 11.61
N LEU A 97 -17.14 -4.01 11.17
CA LEU A 97 -16.56 -3.77 9.85
C LEU A 97 -17.51 -4.17 8.71
N ARG A 98 -18.40 -5.15 8.91
CA ARG A 98 -19.40 -5.55 7.90
C ARG A 98 -20.60 -4.63 7.84
N GLU A 99 -21.06 -4.10 8.98
CA GLU A 99 -22.21 -3.19 9.03
C GLU A 99 -21.91 -1.78 8.49
N THR A 100 -20.62 -1.44 8.33
CA THR A 100 -20.18 -0.12 7.85
C THR A 100 -20.05 -0.05 6.32
N HIS A 101 -20.45 -1.10 5.59
CA HIS A 101 -20.44 -1.21 4.12
C HIS A 101 -21.79 -1.68 3.57
#